data_AF-A0A521G855-F1
#
_entry.id   AF-A0A521G855-F1
#
_cell.length_a   1.000
_cell.length_b   1.000
_cell.length_c   1.000
_cell.angle_alpha   90.00
_cell.angle_beta   90.00
_cell.angle_gamma   90.00
#
_symmetry.space_group_name_H-M   'P 1'
#
loop_
_entity.id
_entity.type
_entity.pdbx_description
1 polymer ?
#
loop_
_entity_poly.entity_id
_entity_poly.type
_entity_poly.pdbx_seq_one_letter_code
_entity_poly.pdbx_strand_id
1 'polypeptide(L)'
;MNANAPVASDLTPTSARITATIDGNGGATINQHGVVYSKTNLTPTLADGKVEIGSTNGPFPLLAGATLTGLEANTSYYARAYATNDKGTAYSSAITFKTALPAPTYTFATHVTGSTNILGNTSTISTAALNNNANAILIITANWEGGNVYNKNPVGVYYTGGQWRVFNQNLTAMPTGLKYNLLITNPTDQAFKHVATAANSSGNTTILDHPLLNDKPGARLLVTQRWNGTYNNSAVGVWYSSGRWRIFNQTFSRPIVPGAEFNVVIDNGIFTTEAQAGKITGNHFLIEPAVPASTSYVFLTHYWTSVYNTQEVGVWKPSTWSIYNQDNSVNMPVGSKFFVLTR
;
A
#
# COMPACT_ATOMS: atom_id res chain seq x y z
N MET A 1 21.36 29.38 27.54
CA MET A 1 21.23 28.03 26.95
C MET A 1 20.79 28.21 25.51
N ASN A 2 21.37 27.49 24.55
CA ASN A 2 20.95 27.51 23.15
C ASN A 2 20.70 26.08 22.68
N ALA A 3 19.64 25.87 21.92
CA ALA A 3 19.29 24.57 21.35
C ALA A 3 18.89 24.76 19.89
N ASN A 4 19.49 23.95 19.01
CA ASN A 4 19.19 23.97 17.59
C ASN A 4 17.77 23.47 17.29
N ALA A 5 17.29 23.74 16.07
CA ALA A 5 16.01 23.24 15.60
C ALA A 5 15.94 21.71 15.72
N PRO A 6 14.94 21.15 16.41
CA PRO A 6 14.79 19.70 16.51
C PRO A 6 14.58 19.05 15.14
N VAL A 7 14.86 17.76 15.05
CA VAL A 7 14.56 16.91 13.89
C VAL A 7 13.69 15.75 14.37
N ALA A 8 12.62 15.47 13.62
CA ALA A 8 11.78 14.29 13.84
C ALA A 8 12.22 13.14 12.93
N SER A 9 12.38 11.95 13.49
CA SER A 9 12.67 10.70 12.81
C SER A 9 11.81 9.55 13.35
N ASP A 10 11.93 8.36 12.76
CA ASP A 10 11.31 7.12 13.25
C ASP A 10 9.81 7.27 13.53
N LEU A 11 9.11 7.93 12.60
CA LEU A 11 7.69 8.22 12.70
C LEU A 11 6.91 6.93 12.56
N THR A 12 6.27 6.51 13.64
CA THR A 12 5.31 5.40 13.65
C THR A 12 3.89 5.96 13.81
N PRO A 13 2.85 5.12 13.77
CA PRO A 13 1.49 5.57 14.03
C PRO A 13 1.30 6.12 15.45
N THR A 14 2.12 5.70 16.42
CA THR A 14 1.92 6.04 17.83
C THR A 14 3.16 6.60 18.52
N SER A 15 4.25 6.83 17.77
CA SER A 15 5.49 7.37 18.30
C SER A 15 6.27 8.18 17.26
N ALA A 16 7.17 9.01 17.77
CA ALA A 16 8.15 9.75 16.98
C ALA A 16 9.43 9.94 17.80
N ARG A 17 10.59 9.87 17.17
CA ARG A 17 11.86 10.22 17.80
C ARG A 17 12.20 11.67 17.47
N ILE A 18 12.43 12.48 18.50
CA ILE A 18 12.81 13.88 18.37
C ILE A 18 14.24 14.05 18.86
N THR A 19 15.12 14.59 18.02
CA THR A 19 16.51 14.88 18.38
C THR A 19 16.83 16.35 18.25
N ALA A 20 17.59 16.92 19.17
CA ALA A 20 18.08 18.29 19.11
C ALA A 20 19.46 18.41 19.76
N THR A 21 20.24 19.38 19.32
CA THR A 21 21.54 19.67 19.93
C THR A 21 21.41 20.82 20.91
N ILE A 22 21.91 20.62 22.14
CA ILE A 22 22.06 21.65 23.17
C ILE A 22 23.50 22.18 23.08
N ASP A 23 23.67 23.45 22.73
CA ASP A 23 25.00 24.04 22.46
C ASP A 23 25.68 24.60 23.71
N GLY A 24 24.95 24.75 24.82
CA GLY A 24 25.54 25.18 26.08
C GLY A 24 24.55 25.34 27.22
N ASN A 25 25.07 25.22 28.44
CA ASN A 25 24.29 25.27 29.68
C ASN A 25 23.96 26.69 30.18
N GLY A 26 24.43 27.75 29.49
CA GLY A 26 24.20 29.13 29.94
C GLY A 26 24.88 29.48 31.27
N GLY A 27 25.95 28.77 31.62
CA GLY A 27 26.77 29.04 32.80
C GLY A 27 26.18 28.56 34.12
N ALA A 28 25.30 27.56 34.11
CA ALA A 28 24.83 26.80 35.27
C ALA A 28 24.43 25.39 34.83
N THR A 29 24.56 24.39 35.69
CA THR A 29 24.19 23.00 35.36
C THR A 29 22.75 22.90 34.89
N ILE A 30 22.50 22.13 33.83
CA ILE A 30 21.14 21.85 33.38
C ILE A 30 20.57 20.80 34.34
N ASN A 31 19.57 21.18 35.11
CA ASN A 31 18.91 20.28 36.06
C ASN A 31 17.94 19.35 35.34
N GLN A 32 17.37 19.80 34.21
CA GLN A 32 16.51 18.98 33.38
C GLN A 32 16.52 19.41 31.91
N HIS A 33 16.54 18.45 30.99
CA HIS A 33 16.29 18.68 29.57
C HIS A 33 15.38 17.61 28.97
N GLY A 34 14.82 17.91 27.80
CA GLY A 34 13.94 16.98 27.11
C GLY A 34 13.19 17.63 25.94
N VAL A 35 12.00 17.10 25.66
CA VAL A 35 11.15 17.54 24.56
C VAL A 35 9.74 17.81 25.08
N VAL A 36 9.15 18.93 24.66
CA VAL A 36 7.74 19.27 24.85
C VAL A 36 7.02 19.16 23.52
N TYR A 37 5.75 18.74 23.53
CA TYR A 37 4.96 18.50 22.32
C TYR A 37 3.46 18.75 22.54
N SER A 38 2.76 19.14 21.47
CA SER A 38 1.32 19.42 21.50
C SER A 38 0.68 19.19 20.13
N LYS A 39 -0.61 18.83 20.11
CA LYS A 39 -1.42 18.78 18.88
C LYS A 39 -1.91 20.16 18.44
N THR A 40 -2.02 21.10 19.37
CA THR A 40 -2.72 22.37 19.17
C THR A 40 -1.86 23.59 19.48
N ASN A 41 -0.94 23.50 20.45
CA ASN A 41 -0.02 24.59 20.75
C ASN A 41 1.14 24.60 19.75
N LEU A 42 1.23 25.65 18.92
CA LEU A 42 2.28 25.81 17.90
C LEU A 42 3.67 26.02 18.49
N THR A 43 3.74 26.45 19.76
CA THR A 43 4.98 26.69 20.51
C THR A 43 4.91 25.99 21.88
N PRO A 44 4.94 24.65 21.92
CA PRO A 44 4.76 23.89 23.17
C PRO A 44 5.71 24.33 24.28
N THR A 45 5.25 24.22 25.52
CA THR A 45 6.00 24.57 26.74
C THR A 45 5.94 23.43 27.74
N LEU A 46 6.56 23.58 28.90
CA LEU A 46 6.51 22.59 29.98
C LEU A 46 5.10 22.29 30.54
N ALA A 47 4.10 23.11 30.18
CA ALA A 47 2.68 22.91 30.50
C ALA A 47 1.98 21.94 29.53
N ASP A 48 2.58 21.64 28.36
CA ASP A 48 2.07 20.69 27.39
C ASP A 48 2.59 19.25 27.70
N GLY A 49 2.35 18.32 26.77
CA GLY A 49 2.95 16.99 26.84
C GLY A 49 4.48 17.10 26.83
N LYS A 50 5.17 16.31 27.66
CA LYS A 50 6.64 16.35 27.74
C LYS A 50 7.26 14.97 27.96
N VAL A 51 8.48 14.83 27.47
CA VAL A 51 9.40 13.76 27.80
C VAL A 51 10.63 14.35 28.46
N GLU A 52 10.98 13.78 29.59
CA GLU A 52 12.05 14.20 30.49
C GLU A 52 13.24 13.26 30.32
N ILE A 53 14.44 13.80 30.05
CA ILE A 53 15.67 13.01 29.83
C ILE A 53 16.55 13.00 31.09
N GLY A 54 16.79 14.16 31.71
CA GLY A 54 17.59 14.25 32.93
C GLY A 54 18.46 15.52 33.03
N SER A 55 19.35 15.53 34.02
CA SER A 55 20.34 16.60 34.21
C SER A 55 21.61 16.39 33.38
N THR A 56 22.34 17.47 33.05
CA THR A 56 23.66 17.40 32.40
C THR A 56 24.48 18.67 32.68
N ASN A 57 25.81 18.54 32.71
CA ASN A 57 26.72 19.69 32.77
C ASN A 57 27.69 19.76 31.58
N GLY A 58 27.44 18.96 30.54
CA GLY A 58 28.29 18.84 29.36
C GLY A 58 28.95 17.46 29.22
N PRO A 59 29.84 17.27 28.23
CA PRO A 59 30.34 18.27 27.29
C PRO A 59 29.26 18.81 26.34
N PHE A 60 29.47 20.03 25.83
CA PHE A 60 28.62 20.65 24.81
C PHE A 60 29.43 20.86 23.51
N PRO A 61 28.81 20.75 22.32
CA PRO A 61 27.39 20.49 22.08
C PRO A 61 26.95 19.06 22.44
N LEU A 62 25.76 18.93 23.04
CA LEU A 62 25.16 17.64 23.43
C LEU A 62 23.99 17.30 22.49
N LEU A 63 24.06 16.16 21.79
CA LEU A 63 22.93 15.64 21.03
C LEU A 63 21.96 14.91 21.99
N ALA A 64 20.81 15.53 22.23
CA ALA A 64 19.74 14.97 23.05
C ALA A 64 18.65 14.36 22.15
N GLY A 65 18.11 13.21 22.55
CA GLY A 65 17.04 12.52 21.83
C GLY A 65 15.98 11.97 22.76
N ALA A 66 14.71 12.17 22.42
CA ALA A 66 13.56 11.64 23.14
C ALA A 66 12.59 10.93 22.20
N THR A 67 12.05 9.79 22.65
CA THR A 67 10.95 9.11 21.94
C THR A 67 9.64 9.52 22.57
N LEU A 68 8.78 10.18 21.78
CA LEU A 68 7.39 10.44 22.14
C LEU A 68 6.57 9.17 21.86
N THR A 69 5.73 8.74 22.80
CA THR A 69 4.88 7.55 22.66
C THR A 69 3.43 7.89 22.99
N GLY A 70 2.49 6.99 22.65
CA GLY A 70 1.06 7.21 22.90
C GLY A 70 0.43 8.31 22.02
N LEU A 71 1.08 8.62 20.90
CA LEU A 71 0.56 9.60 19.94
C LEU A 71 -0.61 9.01 19.15
N GLU A 72 -1.51 9.87 18.70
CA GLU A 72 -2.55 9.52 17.72
C GLU A 72 -1.95 9.36 16.32
N ALA A 73 -2.43 8.36 15.56
CA ALA A 73 -1.98 8.09 14.19
C ALA A 73 -2.44 9.16 13.19
N ASN A 74 -1.70 9.32 12.10
CA ASN A 74 -1.97 10.29 11.03
C ASN A 74 -2.24 11.72 11.54
N THR A 75 -1.60 12.12 12.64
CA THR A 75 -1.89 13.36 13.36
C THR A 75 -0.67 14.26 13.38
N SER A 76 -0.87 15.55 13.11
CA SER A 76 0.19 16.56 13.16
C SER A 76 0.44 17.00 14.60
N TYR A 77 1.72 17.13 14.96
CA TYR A 77 2.19 17.60 16.26
C TYR A 77 3.24 18.70 16.08
N TYR A 78 3.29 19.58 17.05
CA TYR A 78 4.36 20.56 17.24
C TYR A 78 5.27 20.08 18.37
N ALA A 79 6.59 20.27 18.23
CA ALA A 79 7.55 19.90 19.27
C ALA A 79 8.70 20.90 19.40
N ARG A 80 9.25 21.02 20.62
CA ARG A 80 10.44 21.80 20.95
C ARG A 80 11.33 21.02 21.90
N ALA A 81 12.65 21.15 21.75
CA ALA A 81 13.57 20.76 22.80
C ALA A 81 13.59 21.86 23.88
N TYR A 82 13.80 21.47 25.13
CA TYR A 82 13.96 22.41 26.24
C TYR A 82 15.13 22.01 27.15
N ALA A 83 15.69 23.00 27.83
CA ALA A 83 16.64 22.82 28.91
C ALA A 83 16.35 23.82 30.04
N THR A 84 16.38 23.34 31.27
CA THR A 84 16.11 24.11 32.49
C THR A 84 17.31 24.07 33.42
N ASN A 85 17.72 25.23 33.90
CA ASN A 85 18.68 25.39 34.98
C ASN A 85 18.17 26.44 35.99
N ASP A 86 18.99 26.78 36.97
CA ASP A 86 18.62 27.76 38.01
C ASP A 86 18.34 29.18 37.48
N LYS A 87 18.71 29.48 36.23
CA LYS A 87 18.43 30.76 35.56
C LYS A 87 17.11 30.75 34.76
N GLY A 88 16.45 29.61 34.64
CA GLY A 88 15.17 29.45 33.93
C GLY A 88 15.18 28.33 32.88
N THR A 89 14.18 28.35 32.00
CA THR A 89 14.03 27.39 30.90
C THR A 89 14.25 28.06 29.55
N ALA A 90 15.11 27.46 28.73
CA ALA A 90 15.24 27.80 27.33
C ALA A 90 14.58 26.73 26.45
N TYR A 91 14.12 27.14 25.28
CA TYR A 91 13.49 26.28 24.30
C TYR A 91 14.10 26.51 22.92
N SER A 92 14.17 25.47 22.11
CA SER A 92 14.51 25.57 20.69
C SER A 92 13.42 26.29 19.89
N SER A 93 13.63 26.46 18.58
CA SER A 93 12.51 26.68 17.64
C SER A 93 11.56 25.48 17.65
N ALA A 94 10.30 25.72 17.30
CA ALA A 94 9.31 24.66 17.14
C ALA A 94 9.45 23.99 15.77
N ILE A 95 9.26 22.68 15.75
CA ILE A 95 9.06 21.91 14.51
C ILE A 95 7.63 21.38 14.44
N THR A 96 7.20 21.06 13.22
CA THR A 96 5.98 20.27 12.97
C THR A 96 6.38 18.91 12.42
N PHE A 97 5.74 17.84 12.92
CA PHE A 97 5.85 16.51 12.34
C PHE A 97 4.47 15.85 12.31
N LYS A 98 4.31 14.78 11.53
CA LYS A 98 3.05 14.03 11.43
C LYS A 98 3.33 12.55 11.67
N THR A 99 2.58 11.92 12.57
CA THR A 99 2.67 10.47 12.80
C THR A 99 2.23 9.69 11.56
N ALA A 100 2.73 8.47 11.43
CA ALA A 100 2.40 7.61 10.29
C ALA A 100 0.93 7.17 10.29
N LEU A 101 0.44 6.71 9.14
CA LEU A 101 -0.85 6.03 9.05
C LEU A 101 -0.81 4.68 9.77
N PRO A 102 -1.91 4.23 10.40
CA PRO A 102 -1.98 2.88 10.95
C PRO A 102 -1.87 1.85 9.83
N ALA A 103 -1.32 0.67 10.13
CA ALA A 103 -1.31 -0.42 9.17
C ALA A 103 -2.75 -0.79 8.76
N PRO A 104 -3.03 -1.03 7.47
CA PRO A 104 -4.35 -1.44 7.04
C PRO A 104 -4.75 -2.77 7.68
N THR A 105 -6.02 -2.90 8.05
CA THR A 105 -6.59 -4.17 8.51
C THR A 105 -7.24 -4.89 7.33
N TYR A 106 -6.91 -6.16 7.15
CA TYR A 106 -7.43 -6.98 6.06
C TYR A 106 -8.15 -8.21 6.59
N THR A 107 -9.19 -8.62 5.87
CA THR A 107 -9.74 -9.98 5.91
C THR A 107 -9.30 -10.70 4.65
N PHE A 108 -8.81 -11.93 4.81
CA PHE A 108 -8.44 -12.79 3.69
C PHE A 108 -9.44 -13.92 3.52
N ALA A 109 -9.72 -14.27 2.28
CA ALA A 109 -10.60 -15.39 1.96
C ALA A 109 -10.20 -16.00 0.61
N THR A 110 -10.79 -17.15 0.31
CA THR A 110 -10.68 -17.79 -1.00
C THR A 110 -12.06 -17.81 -1.64
N HIS A 111 -12.13 -17.46 -2.92
CA HIS A 111 -13.30 -17.71 -3.76
C HIS A 111 -13.03 -18.87 -4.71
N VAL A 112 -14.00 -19.76 -4.90
CA VAL A 112 -13.95 -20.84 -5.89
C VAL A 112 -15.21 -20.78 -6.74
N THR A 113 -15.05 -20.78 -8.06
CA THR A 113 -16.18 -20.79 -8.99
C THR A 113 -16.77 -22.20 -9.07
N GLY A 114 -18.09 -22.30 -9.00
CA GLY A 114 -18.82 -23.57 -9.02
C GLY A 114 -20.17 -23.41 -9.71
N SER A 115 -20.79 -24.51 -10.10
CA SER A 115 -22.07 -24.52 -10.81
C SER A 115 -23.19 -23.79 -10.05
N THR A 116 -23.12 -23.75 -8.72
CA THR A 116 -24.13 -23.10 -7.87
C THR A 116 -23.92 -21.60 -7.68
N ASN A 117 -22.74 -21.07 -8.02
CA ASN A 117 -22.43 -19.65 -7.84
C ASN A 117 -22.12 -18.92 -9.15
N ILE A 118 -22.02 -19.62 -10.28
CA ILE A 118 -21.85 -19.04 -11.61
C ILE A 118 -23.20 -18.69 -12.25
N LEU A 119 -23.23 -17.51 -12.88
CA LEU A 119 -24.28 -17.13 -13.83
C LEU A 119 -23.63 -16.46 -15.04
N GLY A 120 -23.55 -17.16 -16.17
CA GLY A 120 -22.90 -16.64 -17.38
C GLY A 120 -21.42 -16.32 -17.17
N ASN A 121 -21.03 -15.06 -17.32
CA ASN A 121 -19.66 -14.57 -17.21
C ASN A 121 -19.24 -14.15 -15.79
N THR A 122 -20.06 -14.42 -14.78
CA THR A 122 -19.80 -14.02 -13.39
C THR A 122 -19.95 -15.18 -12.40
N SER A 123 -19.28 -15.06 -11.26
CA SER A 123 -19.44 -15.93 -10.10
C SER A 123 -19.61 -15.10 -8.82
N THR A 124 -20.59 -15.47 -8.01
CA THR A 124 -20.97 -14.77 -6.77
C THR A 124 -20.06 -15.15 -5.60
N ILE A 125 -19.56 -14.15 -4.89
CA ILE A 125 -18.71 -14.29 -3.71
C ILE A 125 -19.59 -14.13 -2.47
N SER A 126 -19.61 -15.15 -1.61
CA SER A 126 -20.34 -15.10 -0.33
C SER A 126 -19.36 -15.23 0.83
N THR A 127 -19.04 -14.12 1.48
CA THR A 127 -18.20 -14.08 2.68
C THR A 127 -18.76 -13.03 3.65
N ALA A 128 -18.61 -13.26 4.97
CA ALA A 128 -19.15 -12.34 5.97
C ALA A 128 -18.62 -10.90 5.83
N ALA A 129 -17.37 -10.73 5.40
CA ALA A 129 -16.76 -9.40 5.23
C ALA A 129 -17.26 -8.62 3.99
N LEU A 130 -17.84 -9.31 3.00
CA LEU A 130 -18.32 -8.71 1.75
C LEU A 130 -19.84 -8.64 1.64
N ASN A 131 -20.57 -9.56 2.27
CA ASN A 131 -22.02 -9.62 2.19
C ASN A 131 -22.65 -8.33 2.74
N ASN A 132 -23.53 -7.71 1.95
CA ASN A 132 -24.17 -6.43 2.22
C ASN A 132 -23.21 -5.24 2.41
N ASN A 133 -21.94 -5.36 2.00
CA ASN A 133 -20.94 -4.31 2.13
C ASN A 133 -20.52 -3.77 0.75
N ALA A 134 -21.34 -2.89 0.16
CA ALA A 134 -21.06 -2.26 -1.13
C ALA A 134 -19.77 -1.41 -1.15
N ASN A 135 -19.35 -0.94 0.02
CA ASN A 135 -18.23 -0.02 0.18
C ASN A 135 -16.88 -0.73 0.33
N ALA A 136 -16.86 -2.06 0.48
CA ALA A 136 -15.62 -2.81 0.59
C ALA A 136 -14.65 -2.50 -0.56
N ILE A 137 -13.37 -2.48 -0.23
CA ILE A 137 -12.26 -2.50 -1.18
C ILE A 137 -11.80 -3.95 -1.28
N LEU A 138 -11.95 -4.52 -2.47
CA LEU A 138 -11.65 -5.91 -2.78
C LEU A 138 -10.54 -5.97 -3.81
N ILE A 139 -9.42 -6.60 -3.44
CA ILE A 139 -8.36 -7.01 -4.35
C ILE A 139 -8.47 -8.52 -4.56
N ILE A 140 -8.37 -8.97 -5.81
CA ILE A 140 -8.35 -10.38 -6.15
C ILE A 140 -7.07 -10.75 -6.89
N THR A 141 -6.63 -11.99 -6.70
CA THR A 141 -5.55 -12.57 -7.49
C THR A 141 -5.91 -14.02 -7.78
N ALA A 142 -5.84 -14.43 -9.03
CA ALA A 142 -6.09 -15.82 -9.40
C ALA A 142 -5.08 -16.75 -8.72
N ASN A 143 -5.54 -17.86 -8.17
CA ASN A 143 -4.73 -18.82 -7.43
C ASN A 143 -4.92 -20.22 -8.02
N TRP A 144 -3.88 -20.76 -8.65
CA TRP A 144 -3.90 -22.07 -9.33
C TRP A 144 -3.42 -23.20 -8.40
N GLU A 145 -3.98 -23.31 -7.20
CA GLU A 145 -3.71 -24.45 -6.32
C GLU A 145 -4.66 -25.62 -6.61
N GLY A 146 -4.22 -26.55 -7.47
CA GLY A 146 -4.86 -27.86 -7.61
C GLY A 146 -6.02 -27.98 -8.61
N GLY A 147 -6.21 -27.04 -9.54
CA GLY A 147 -7.24 -27.12 -10.56
C GLY A 147 -6.72 -26.76 -11.95
N ASN A 148 -6.87 -27.63 -12.95
CA ASN A 148 -6.33 -27.46 -14.31
C ASN A 148 -7.00 -26.34 -15.15
N VAL A 149 -7.67 -25.37 -14.51
CA VAL A 149 -8.52 -24.39 -15.20
C VAL A 149 -7.82 -23.03 -15.22
N TYR A 150 -7.46 -22.60 -16.41
CA TYR A 150 -6.91 -21.27 -16.67
C TYR A 150 -8.03 -20.30 -17.04
N ASN A 151 -7.89 -19.04 -16.64
CA ASN A 151 -8.77 -17.97 -17.10
C ASN A 151 -7.95 -16.87 -17.78
N LYS A 152 -7.89 -16.93 -19.11
CA LYS A 152 -7.15 -15.97 -19.94
C LYS A 152 -7.91 -14.65 -20.15
N ASN A 153 -9.15 -14.57 -19.69
CA ASN A 153 -10.02 -13.42 -19.90
C ASN A 153 -9.73 -12.35 -18.85
N PRO A 154 -9.75 -11.04 -19.19
CA PRO A 154 -9.60 -10.00 -18.21
C PRO A 154 -10.64 -10.09 -17.09
N VAL A 155 -10.18 -10.04 -15.85
CA VAL A 155 -11.03 -10.25 -14.68
C VAL A 155 -11.28 -8.93 -13.95
N GLY A 156 -12.49 -8.76 -13.45
CA GLY A 156 -12.84 -7.67 -12.53
C GLY A 156 -13.75 -8.16 -11.42
N VAL A 157 -14.12 -7.22 -10.54
CA VAL A 157 -15.11 -7.42 -9.50
C VAL A 157 -16.23 -6.39 -9.59
N TYR A 158 -17.42 -6.73 -9.12
CA TYR A 158 -18.52 -5.78 -8.97
C TYR A 158 -19.46 -6.18 -7.85
N TYR A 159 -20.28 -5.23 -7.42
CA TYR A 159 -21.27 -5.42 -6.37
C TYR A 159 -22.68 -5.25 -6.93
N THR A 160 -23.57 -6.21 -6.65
CA THR A 160 -25.00 -6.11 -6.99
C THR A 160 -25.82 -7.02 -6.08
N GLY A 161 -27.06 -6.64 -5.80
CA GLY A 161 -28.00 -7.50 -5.05
C GLY A 161 -27.48 -7.96 -3.69
N GLY A 162 -26.72 -7.13 -2.97
CA GLY A 162 -26.17 -7.47 -1.65
C GLY A 162 -24.86 -8.25 -1.68
N GLN A 163 -24.33 -8.59 -2.86
CA GLN A 163 -23.17 -9.49 -2.99
C GLN A 163 -22.12 -8.96 -3.94
N TRP A 164 -20.86 -9.23 -3.59
CA TRP A 164 -19.73 -9.06 -4.49
C TRP A 164 -19.63 -10.23 -5.44
N ARG A 165 -19.09 -9.98 -6.62
CA ARG A 165 -18.91 -10.97 -7.67
C ARG A 165 -17.58 -10.78 -8.35
N VAL A 166 -16.98 -11.88 -8.79
CA VAL A 166 -15.91 -11.85 -9.79
C VAL A 166 -16.54 -12.06 -11.18
N PHE A 167 -15.97 -11.48 -12.23
CA PHE A 167 -16.50 -11.64 -13.60
C PHE A 167 -15.42 -11.49 -14.66
N ASN A 168 -15.67 -12.10 -15.82
CA ASN A 168 -14.91 -11.88 -17.04
C ASN A 168 -15.42 -10.63 -17.74
N GLN A 169 -14.55 -9.65 -17.93
CA GLN A 169 -14.90 -8.34 -18.51
C GLN A 169 -15.25 -8.38 -19.98
N ASN A 170 -14.78 -9.40 -20.70
CA ASN A 170 -15.13 -9.64 -22.09
C ASN A 170 -16.44 -10.41 -22.28
N LEU A 171 -17.20 -10.64 -21.20
CA LEU A 171 -18.46 -11.39 -21.20
C LEU A 171 -18.34 -12.88 -21.54
N THR A 172 -17.12 -13.42 -21.66
CA THR A 172 -16.90 -14.86 -21.79
C THR A 172 -17.40 -15.58 -20.55
N ALA A 173 -18.12 -16.70 -20.71
CA ALA A 173 -18.62 -17.49 -19.61
C ALA A 173 -17.52 -17.88 -18.61
N MET A 174 -17.84 -17.88 -17.31
CA MET A 174 -16.93 -18.31 -16.26
C MET A 174 -16.88 -19.84 -16.20
N PRO A 175 -15.69 -20.46 -16.31
CA PRO A 175 -15.56 -21.88 -16.05
C PRO A 175 -15.64 -22.17 -14.53
N THR A 176 -16.13 -23.36 -14.18
CA THR A 176 -16.07 -23.89 -12.82
C THR A 176 -14.64 -24.27 -12.43
N GLY A 177 -14.30 -24.18 -11.15
CA GLY A 177 -13.01 -24.60 -10.60
C GLY A 177 -11.93 -23.52 -10.62
N LEU A 178 -12.24 -22.28 -11.04
CA LEU A 178 -11.33 -21.15 -10.86
C LEU A 178 -11.27 -20.78 -9.39
N LYS A 179 -10.07 -20.50 -8.89
CA LYS A 179 -9.84 -20.08 -7.51
C LYS A 179 -9.19 -18.70 -7.48
N TYR A 180 -9.61 -17.88 -6.53
CA TYR A 180 -9.09 -16.52 -6.32
C TYR A 180 -8.78 -16.29 -4.85
N ASN A 181 -7.61 -15.73 -4.56
CA ASN A 181 -7.31 -15.12 -3.27
C ASN A 181 -8.05 -13.78 -3.18
N LEU A 182 -8.69 -13.52 -2.05
CA LEU A 182 -9.40 -12.27 -1.76
C LEU A 182 -8.70 -11.51 -0.63
N LEU A 183 -8.37 -10.25 -0.86
CA LEU A 183 -7.99 -9.29 0.18
C LEU A 183 -9.13 -8.28 0.29
N ILE A 184 -9.72 -8.22 1.47
CA ILE A 184 -10.92 -7.44 1.77
C ILE A 184 -10.58 -6.43 2.85
N THR A 185 -10.92 -5.17 2.62
CA THR A 185 -10.84 -4.12 3.63
C THR A 185 -11.92 -3.08 3.43
N ASN A 186 -12.09 -2.19 4.40
CA ASN A 186 -12.96 -1.03 4.26
C ASN A 186 -12.18 0.15 3.68
N PRO A 187 -12.86 1.16 3.11
CA PRO A 187 -12.20 2.36 2.62
C PRO A 187 -11.37 3.04 3.72
N THR A 188 -10.14 3.41 3.38
CA THR A 188 -9.19 4.18 4.20
C THR A 188 -8.33 5.06 3.29
N ASP A 189 -7.46 5.90 3.85
CA ASP A 189 -6.44 6.63 3.06
C ASP A 189 -5.53 5.67 2.25
N GLN A 190 -5.38 4.42 2.70
CA GLN A 190 -4.57 3.40 2.02
C GLN A 190 -5.37 2.46 1.13
N ALA A 191 -6.71 2.47 1.20
CA ALA A 191 -7.56 1.57 0.44
C ALA A 191 -8.75 2.35 -0.10
N PHE A 192 -8.76 2.60 -1.40
CA PHE A 192 -9.72 3.51 -2.02
C PHE A 192 -10.12 3.06 -3.42
N LYS A 193 -11.17 3.71 -3.92
CA LYS A 193 -11.64 3.54 -5.28
C LYS A 193 -11.07 4.66 -6.16
N HIS A 194 -10.38 4.29 -7.23
CA HIS A 194 -10.01 5.21 -8.30
C HIS A 194 -11.06 5.22 -9.40
N VAL A 195 -11.33 6.39 -9.98
CA VAL A 195 -12.25 6.55 -11.11
C VAL A 195 -11.52 7.29 -12.24
N ALA A 196 -11.48 6.66 -13.40
CA ALA A 196 -11.00 7.29 -14.63
C ALA A 196 -11.94 8.44 -15.04
N THR A 197 -11.37 9.58 -15.38
CA THR A 197 -12.08 10.78 -15.85
C THR A 197 -11.39 11.31 -17.10
N ALA A 198 -12.06 12.20 -17.84
CA ALA A 198 -11.41 12.87 -18.97
C ALA A 198 -10.19 13.70 -18.55
N ALA A 199 -10.11 14.13 -17.28
CA ALA A 199 -9.01 14.95 -16.77
C ALA A 199 -7.79 14.13 -16.33
N ASN A 200 -7.99 12.89 -15.89
CA ASN A 200 -6.91 12.04 -15.38
C ASN A 200 -6.53 10.88 -16.31
N SER A 201 -7.27 10.65 -17.39
CA SER A 201 -7.03 9.56 -18.33
C SER A 201 -6.53 10.05 -19.68
N SER A 202 -5.58 9.31 -20.24
CA SER A 202 -5.08 9.52 -21.60
C SER A 202 -4.63 8.18 -22.19
N GLY A 203 -5.13 7.87 -23.39
CA GLY A 203 -4.89 6.60 -24.05
C GLY A 203 -5.25 5.41 -23.15
N ASN A 204 -4.30 4.48 -23.00
CA ASN A 204 -4.45 3.28 -22.18
C ASN A 204 -4.12 3.49 -20.69
N THR A 205 -4.10 4.74 -20.19
CA THR A 205 -3.65 5.04 -18.83
C THR A 205 -4.60 5.98 -18.08
N THR A 206 -4.58 5.91 -16.75
CA THR A 206 -5.22 6.86 -15.84
C THR A 206 -4.31 7.18 -14.65
N ILE A 207 -4.20 8.46 -14.28
CA ILE A 207 -3.33 8.97 -13.21
C ILE A 207 -4.00 8.78 -11.84
N LEU A 208 -3.24 8.21 -10.90
CA LEU A 208 -3.60 8.12 -9.50
C LEU A 208 -3.12 9.39 -8.78
N ASP A 209 -3.98 10.40 -8.73
CA ASP A 209 -3.73 11.62 -7.96
C ASP A 209 -4.09 11.36 -6.49
N HIS A 210 -3.10 11.01 -5.68
CA HIS A 210 -3.32 10.65 -4.28
C HIS A 210 -2.14 11.09 -3.40
N PRO A 211 -2.35 11.68 -2.21
CA PRO A 211 -1.27 12.15 -1.33
C PRO A 211 -0.25 11.08 -0.95
N LEU A 212 -0.65 9.81 -0.90
CA LEU A 212 0.26 8.68 -0.61
C LEU A 212 1.05 8.18 -1.83
N LEU A 213 0.74 8.65 -3.04
CA LEU A 213 1.35 8.21 -4.30
C LEU A 213 2.11 9.32 -5.03
N ASN A 214 1.63 10.56 -4.93
CA ASN A 214 2.24 11.71 -5.59
C ASN A 214 3.68 11.92 -5.11
N ASP A 215 4.60 12.00 -6.08
CA ASP A 215 6.03 12.23 -5.87
C ASP A 215 6.71 11.16 -4.98
N LYS A 216 6.10 9.96 -4.92
CA LYS A 216 6.54 8.83 -4.11
C LYS A 216 6.81 7.59 -4.98
N PRO A 217 7.97 7.50 -5.66
CA PRO A 217 8.35 6.32 -6.45
C PRO A 217 8.54 5.06 -5.59
N GLY A 218 8.78 5.24 -4.28
CA GLY A 218 8.88 4.16 -3.30
C GLY A 218 7.53 3.58 -2.86
N ALA A 219 6.39 4.22 -3.20
CA ALA A 219 5.08 3.68 -2.86
C ALA A 219 4.82 2.36 -3.58
N ARG A 220 4.00 1.52 -2.96
CA ARG A 220 3.69 0.16 -3.43
C ARG A 220 2.19 -0.04 -3.32
N LEU A 221 1.61 -0.59 -4.38
CA LEU A 221 0.16 -0.67 -4.51
C LEU A 221 -0.31 -1.93 -5.25
N LEU A 222 -1.50 -2.36 -4.90
CA LEU A 222 -2.26 -3.40 -5.59
C LEU A 222 -3.50 -2.77 -6.23
N VAL A 223 -3.90 -3.31 -7.38
CA VAL A 223 -5.03 -2.82 -8.16
C VAL A 223 -5.89 -4.00 -8.60
N THR A 224 -7.21 -3.82 -8.51
CA THR A 224 -8.19 -4.72 -9.12
C THR A 224 -9.26 -3.88 -9.80
N GLN A 225 -9.72 -4.33 -10.96
CA GLN A 225 -10.73 -3.64 -11.74
C GLN A 225 -12.09 -3.75 -11.06
N ARG A 226 -12.78 -2.63 -10.89
CA ARG A 226 -14.10 -2.54 -10.26
C ARG A 226 -15.10 -2.07 -11.30
N TRP A 227 -16.10 -2.88 -11.61
CA TRP A 227 -17.13 -2.48 -12.56
C TRP A 227 -18.29 -1.77 -11.85
N ASN A 228 -18.67 -0.63 -12.42
CA ASN A 228 -19.78 0.21 -11.99
C ASN A 228 -20.57 0.74 -13.20
N GLY A 229 -20.67 -0.06 -14.26
CA GLY A 229 -21.34 0.30 -15.53
C GLY A 229 -20.40 0.42 -16.73
N THR A 230 -19.11 0.70 -16.50
CA THR A 230 -18.11 0.85 -17.56
C THR A 230 -17.13 -0.32 -17.55
N TYR A 231 -17.02 -1.03 -18.68
CA TYR A 231 -16.09 -2.15 -18.84
C TYR A 231 -14.68 -1.66 -19.18
N ASN A 232 -13.66 -2.31 -18.61
CA ASN A 232 -12.26 -2.13 -18.95
C ASN A 232 -11.64 -3.47 -19.36
N ASN A 233 -11.90 -3.88 -20.60
CA ASN A 233 -11.54 -5.22 -21.08
C ASN A 233 -10.05 -5.34 -21.40
N SER A 234 -9.17 -5.27 -20.41
CA SER A 234 -7.73 -5.51 -20.55
C SER A 234 -7.15 -5.92 -19.20
N ALA A 235 -6.09 -6.74 -19.21
CA ALA A 235 -5.26 -6.91 -18.02
C ALA A 235 -4.67 -5.56 -17.63
N VAL A 236 -4.55 -5.29 -16.33
CA VAL A 236 -4.08 -4.00 -15.82
C VAL A 236 -2.77 -4.14 -15.08
N GLY A 237 -1.97 -3.07 -15.15
CA GLY A 237 -0.79 -2.91 -14.32
C GLY A 237 -0.70 -1.49 -13.79
N VAL A 238 0.37 -1.23 -13.05
CA VAL A 238 0.73 0.09 -12.56
C VAL A 238 2.11 0.49 -13.07
N TRP A 239 2.32 1.79 -13.25
CA TRP A 239 3.63 2.35 -13.56
C TRP A 239 3.78 3.74 -12.95
N TYR A 240 5.03 4.13 -12.71
CA TYR A 240 5.38 5.43 -12.18
C TYR A 240 6.16 6.23 -13.20
N SER A 241 5.73 7.47 -13.46
CA SER A 241 6.46 8.41 -14.31
C SER A 241 6.05 9.85 -14.00
N SER A 242 6.98 10.79 -14.19
CA SER A 242 6.72 12.23 -14.01
C SER A 242 6.02 12.56 -12.69
N GLY A 243 6.51 12.02 -11.57
CA GLY A 243 5.96 12.32 -10.24
C GLY A 243 4.64 11.60 -9.90
N ARG A 244 4.13 10.71 -10.76
CA ARG A 244 2.78 10.13 -10.60
C ARG A 244 2.75 8.63 -10.85
N TRP A 245 1.98 7.93 -10.02
CA TRP A 245 1.54 6.57 -10.29
C TRP A 245 0.36 6.58 -11.25
N ARG A 246 0.27 5.56 -12.11
CA ARG A 246 -0.80 5.38 -13.09
C ARG A 246 -1.23 3.92 -13.10
N ILE A 247 -2.51 3.70 -13.34
CA ILE A 247 -3.03 2.40 -13.81
C ILE A 247 -2.97 2.43 -15.33
N PHE A 248 -2.57 1.32 -15.95
CA PHE A 248 -2.57 1.20 -17.40
C PHE A 248 -3.15 -0.14 -17.85
N ASN A 249 -3.77 -0.14 -19.03
CA ASN A 249 -4.15 -1.34 -19.75
C ASN A 249 -2.92 -1.91 -20.46
N GLN A 250 -2.63 -3.18 -20.20
CA GLN A 250 -1.52 -3.90 -20.82
C GLN A 250 -1.71 -4.03 -22.33
N THR A 251 -2.95 -4.08 -22.80
CA THR A 251 -3.26 -3.95 -24.22
C THR A 251 -3.23 -2.48 -24.63
N PHE A 252 -2.09 -2.01 -25.15
CA PHE A 252 -1.86 -0.59 -25.47
C PHE A 252 -2.93 0.05 -26.36
N SER A 253 -3.52 -0.70 -27.29
CA SER A 253 -4.60 -0.22 -28.17
C SER A 253 -5.95 -0.04 -27.48
N ARG A 254 -6.10 -0.48 -26.22
CA ARG A 254 -7.37 -0.39 -25.46
C ARG A 254 -7.31 0.79 -24.47
N PRO A 255 -8.02 1.89 -24.73
CA PRO A 255 -8.00 3.03 -23.84
C PRO A 255 -8.67 2.74 -22.50
N ILE A 256 -8.23 3.42 -21.44
CA ILE A 256 -8.99 3.48 -20.18
C ILE A 256 -10.02 4.61 -20.36
N VAL A 257 -11.28 4.22 -20.57
CA VAL A 257 -12.37 5.15 -20.80
C VAL A 257 -12.82 5.83 -19.49
N PRO A 258 -13.28 7.09 -19.53
CA PRO A 258 -13.90 7.73 -18.38
C PRO A 258 -15.04 6.89 -17.80
N GLY A 259 -15.09 6.80 -16.47
CA GLY A 259 -16.03 5.95 -15.72
C GLY A 259 -15.51 4.55 -15.39
N ALA A 260 -14.40 4.09 -15.98
CA ALA A 260 -13.74 2.86 -15.52
C ALA A 260 -13.25 3.05 -14.07
N GLU A 261 -13.55 2.08 -13.19
CA GLU A 261 -13.18 2.15 -11.77
C GLU A 261 -12.21 1.04 -11.37
N PHE A 262 -11.43 1.32 -10.33
CA PHE A 262 -10.43 0.38 -9.81
C PHE A 262 -10.40 0.46 -8.28
N ASN A 263 -10.33 -0.69 -7.63
CA ASN A 263 -9.94 -0.77 -6.23
C ASN A 263 -8.42 -0.67 -6.14
N VAL A 264 -7.92 0.19 -5.26
CA VAL A 264 -6.48 0.43 -5.03
C VAL A 264 -6.18 0.22 -3.55
N VAL A 265 -5.13 -0.54 -3.25
CA VAL A 265 -4.60 -0.73 -1.89
C VAL A 265 -3.13 -0.34 -1.90
N ILE A 266 -2.70 0.51 -0.95
CA ILE A 266 -1.33 0.95 -0.73
C ILE A 266 -0.84 0.35 0.58
N ASP A 267 0.27 -0.38 0.55
CA ASP A 267 0.80 -1.05 1.73
C ASP A 267 2.33 -1.13 1.66
N ASN A 268 3.00 -0.74 2.75
CA ASN A 268 4.46 -0.79 2.85
C ASN A 268 5.01 -2.22 2.94
N GLY A 269 4.17 -3.21 3.25
CA GLY A 269 4.50 -4.63 3.21
C GLY A 269 4.51 -5.23 1.80
N ILE A 270 4.07 -4.49 0.78
CA ILE A 270 4.18 -4.92 -0.61
C ILE A 270 5.63 -4.78 -1.06
N PHE A 271 6.20 -5.85 -1.64
CA PHE A 271 7.54 -5.83 -2.23
C PHE A 271 7.48 -6.02 -3.75
N THR A 272 8.62 -5.77 -4.41
CA THR A 272 8.76 -5.99 -5.86
C THR A 272 9.46 -7.31 -6.12
N THR A 273 8.95 -8.08 -7.06
CA THR A 273 9.65 -9.25 -7.62
C THR A 273 9.80 -9.10 -9.15
N GLU A 274 10.77 -9.79 -9.73
CA GLU A 274 11.12 -9.70 -11.15
C GLU A 274 11.38 -11.07 -11.75
N ALA A 275 10.84 -11.32 -12.95
CA ALA A 275 11.10 -12.50 -13.75
C ALA A 275 12.53 -12.45 -14.33
N GLN A 276 13.50 -12.97 -13.59
CA GLN A 276 14.91 -12.98 -14.00
C GLN A 276 15.20 -14.10 -15.01
N ALA A 277 16.08 -13.83 -15.97
CA ALA A 277 16.57 -14.87 -16.89
C ALA A 277 17.19 -16.04 -16.10
N GLY A 278 16.86 -17.26 -16.48
CA GLY A 278 17.29 -18.49 -15.76
C GLY A 278 16.45 -18.86 -14.53
N LYS A 279 15.57 -17.98 -14.04
CA LYS A 279 14.57 -18.30 -13.00
C LYS A 279 13.16 -18.54 -13.54
N ILE A 280 12.99 -18.41 -14.85
CA ILE A 280 11.72 -18.63 -15.56
C ILE A 280 11.66 -20.07 -16.05
N THR A 281 10.53 -20.72 -15.82
CA THR A 281 10.19 -22.04 -16.37
C THR A 281 8.90 -21.92 -17.18
N GLY A 282 9.03 -21.81 -18.50
CA GLY A 282 7.88 -21.62 -19.39
C GLY A 282 7.10 -20.33 -19.07
N ASN A 283 5.83 -20.49 -18.66
CA ASN A 283 4.91 -19.38 -18.37
C ASN A 283 4.99 -18.83 -16.94
N HIS A 284 5.93 -19.30 -16.10
CA HIS A 284 6.00 -18.91 -14.69
C HIS A 284 7.43 -18.71 -14.18
N PHE A 285 7.55 -18.07 -13.01
CA PHE A 285 8.79 -17.92 -12.26
C PHE A 285 8.51 -17.89 -10.75
N LEU A 286 9.51 -18.25 -9.94
CA LEU A 286 9.42 -18.21 -8.48
C LEU A 286 9.45 -16.77 -7.96
N ILE A 287 8.61 -16.48 -6.96
CA ILE A 287 8.61 -15.17 -6.30
C ILE A 287 9.90 -15.02 -5.47
N GLU A 288 10.56 -13.88 -5.67
CA GLU A 288 11.78 -13.50 -4.96
C GLU A 288 11.63 -12.13 -4.26
N PRO A 289 12.08 -11.97 -3.00
CA PRO A 289 12.67 -13.03 -2.15
C PRO A 289 11.68 -14.16 -1.86
N ALA A 290 12.22 -15.37 -1.65
CA ALA A 290 11.43 -16.56 -1.41
C ALA A 290 10.37 -16.34 -0.32
N VAL A 291 9.13 -16.66 -0.66
CA VAL A 291 7.97 -16.46 0.22
C VAL A 291 7.93 -17.58 1.28
N PRO A 292 7.70 -17.27 2.57
CA PRO A 292 7.65 -18.29 3.63
C PRO A 292 6.64 -19.39 3.36
N ALA A 293 6.97 -20.63 3.71
CA ALA A 293 6.09 -21.79 3.50
C ALA A 293 4.73 -21.67 4.21
N SER A 294 4.67 -20.92 5.32
CA SER A 294 3.44 -20.60 6.07
C SER A 294 2.49 -19.64 5.35
N THR A 295 2.93 -18.99 4.27
CA THR A 295 2.11 -18.04 3.50
C THR A 295 0.91 -18.76 2.89
N SER A 296 -0.28 -18.26 3.21
CA SER A 296 -1.58 -18.78 2.76
C SER A 296 -2.13 -17.99 1.57
N TYR A 297 -1.80 -16.70 1.48
CA TYR A 297 -2.30 -15.84 0.42
C TYR A 297 -1.19 -15.02 -0.23
N VAL A 298 -1.26 -14.93 -1.55
CA VAL A 298 -0.44 -14.03 -2.36
C VAL A 298 -1.34 -13.18 -3.23
N PHE A 299 -1.09 -11.87 -3.21
CA PHE A 299 -1.75 -10.88 -4.04
C PHE A 299 -0.71 -10.19 -4.90
N LEU A 300 -1.07 -9.86 -6.14
CA LEU A 300 -0.16 -9.18 -7.04
C LEU A 300 -0.82 -8.15 -7.94
N THR A 301 0.00 -7.26 -8.47
CA THR A 301 -0.34 -6.37 -9.58
C THR A 301 0.90 -6.20 -10.43
N HIS A 302 0.75 -6.21 -11.75
CA HIS A 302 1.88 -6.00 -12.64
C HIS A 302 2.45 -4.60 -12.44
N TYR A 303 3.77 -4.49 -12.32
CA TYR A 303 4.50 -3.24 -12.23
C TYR A 303 5.35 -3.06 -13.48
N TRP A 304 5.00 -2.10 -14.34
CA TRP A 304 5.74 -1.87 -15.57
C TRP A 304 6.90 -0.91 -15.36
N THR A 305 8.09 -1.32 -15.80
CA THR A 305 9.27 -0.44 -15.93
C THR A 305 9.81 -0.36 -17.35
N SER A 306 9.55 -1.36 -18.19
CA SER A 306 10.08 -1.46 -19.56
C SER A 306 9.52 -2.66 -20.34
N VAL A 307 9.03 -3.69 -19.65
CA VAL A 307 8.53 -4.94 -20.24
C VAL A 307 7.03 -5.03 -20.08
N TYR A 308 6.32 -5.19 -21.19
CA TYR A 308 4.88 -5.46 -21.19
C TYR A 308 4.61 -6.95 -21.04
N ASN A 309 3.64 -7.28 -20.19
CA ASN A 309 3.05 -8.61 -20.13
C ASN A 309 1.55 -8.48 -20.36
N THR A 310 1.10 -8.77 -21.58
CA THR A 310 -0.30 -8.62 -21.98
C THR A 310 -1.25 -9.65 -21.40
N GLN A 311 -0.72 -10.62 -20.65
CA GLN A 311 -1.47 -11.73 -20.10
C GLN A 311 -2.11 -11.36 -18.75
N GLU A 312 -3.27 -11.96 -18.48
CA GLU A 312 -3.72 -12.12 -17.11
C GLU A 312 -2.73 -13.02 -16.36
N VAL A 313 -2.50 -12.70 -15.10
CA VAL A 313 -1.50 -13.38 -14.27
C VAL A 313 -2.15 -13.92 -13.00
N GLY A 314 -1.56 -14.97 -12.46
CA GLY A 314 -1.99 -15.56 -11.20
C GLY A 314 -0.80 -16.03 -10.38
N VAL A 315 -1.13 -16.61 -9.23
CA VAL A 315 -0.17 -17.25 -8.34
C VAL A 315 -0.42 -18.75 -8.25
N TRP A 316 0.64 -19.51 -8.03
CA TRP A 316 0.57 -20.95 -7.88
C TRP A 316 1.59 -21.40 -6.83
N LYS A 317 1.21 -22.33 -5.96
CA LYS A 317 2.07 -22.89 -4.92
C LYS A 317 2.21 -24.42 -5.07
N PRO A 318 3.14 -24.92 -5.90
CA PRO A 318 3.49 -26.34 -5.88
C PRO A 318 4.30 -26.70 -4.63
N SER A 319 5.45 -26.05 -4.46
CA SER A 319 6.33 -26.14 -3.29
C SER A 319 6.63 -24.76 -2.71
N THR A 320 6.85 -23.78 -3.58
CA THR A 320 7.03 -22.36 -3.28
C THR A 320 6.13 -21.52 -4.19
N TRP A 321 5.72 -20.34 -3.74
CA TRP A 321 4.87 -19.46 -4.53
C TRP A 321 5.57 -18.96 -5.80
N SER A 322 4.88 -19.14 -6.94
CA SER A 322 5.25 -18.67 -8.27
C SER A 322 4.21 -17.71 -8.81
N ILE A 323 4.62 -16.82 -9.73
CA ILE A 323 3.73 -16.04 -10.57
C ILE A 323 3.72 -16.66 -11.97
N TYR A 324 2.53 -16.80 -12.56
CA TYR A 324 2.35 -17.43 -13.87
C TYR A 324 1.43 -16.62 -14.78
N ASN A 325 1.61 -16.76 -16.10
CA ASN A 325 0.66 -16.29 -17.10
C ASN A 325 -0.52 -17.27 -17.22
N GLN A 326 -1.75 -16.74 -17.14
CA GLN A 326 -2.96 -17.52 -17.35
C GLN A 326 -3.02 -18.15 -18.73
N ASP A 327 -2.43 -17.51 -19.75
CA ASP A 327 -2.12 -18.23 -20.98
C ASP A 327 -0.82 -19.02 -20.81
N ASN A 328 -0.96 -20.31 -20.52
CA ASN A 328 0.16 -21.22 -20.34
C ASN A 328 0.94 -21.52 -21.63
N SER A 329 0.45 -21.08 -22.81
CA SER A 329 1.24 -21.13 -24.04
C SER A 329 2.18 -19.92 -24.21
N VAL A 330 2.02 -18.89 -23.38
CA VAL A 330 2.84 -17.66 -23.43
C VAL A 330 3.85 -17.69 -22.30
N ASN A 331 5.13 -17.79 -22.67
CA ASN A 331 6.23 -17.73 -21.69
C ASN A 331 6.21 -16.41 -20.92
N MET A 332 6.64 -16.45 -19.65
CA MET A 332 6.82 -15.24 -18.86
C MET A 332 7.92 -14.38 -19.49
N PRO A 333 7.65 -13.11 -19.86
CA PRO A 333 8.69 -12.25 -20.41
C PRO A 333 9.76 -11.94 -19.36
N VAL A 334 11.04 -12.10 -19.73
CA VAL A 334 12.18 -11.70 -18.89
C VAL A 334 12.08 -10.21 -18.56
N GLY A 335 12.27 -9.85 -17.29
CA GLY A 335 12.17 -8.48 -16.80
C GLY A 335 10.75 -8.03 -16.45
N SER A 336 9.73 -8.89 -16.57
CA SER A 336 8.40 -8.61 -16.03
C SER A 336 8.48 -8.42 -14.52
N LYS A 337 7.91 -7.33 -14.01
CA LYS A 337 7.91 -7.00 -12.58
C LYS A 337 6.52 -7.00 -12.01
N PHE A 338 6.42 -7.35 -10.73
CA PHE A 338 5.17 -7.41 -10.01
C PHE A 338 5.34 -6.84 -8.62
N PHE A 339 4.34 -6.10 -8.18
CA PHE A 339 4.13 -5.82 -6.77
C PHE A 339 3.41 -7.00 -6.14
N VAL A 340 3.91 -7.45 -4.98
CA VAL A 340 3.47 -8.66 -4.30
C VAL A 340 3.23 -8.37 -2.82
N LEU A 341 2.08 -8.81 -2.31
CA LEU A 341 1.78 -8.88 -0.88
C LEU A 341 1.55 -10.34 -0.48
N THR A 342 2.17 -10.76 0.62
CA THR A 342 2.09 -12.12 1.15
C THR A 342 1.51 -12.11 2.56
N ARG A 343 0.65 -13.09 2.88
CA ARG A 343 -0.05 -13.21 4.16
C ARG A 343 -0.23 -14.64 4.63
#